data_AF-A0A353ZA78-F1
#
_entry.id   AF-A0A353ZA78-F1
#
_cell.length_a   1.000
_cell.length_b   1.000
_cell.length_c   1.000
_cell.angle_alpha   90.00
_cell.angle_beta   90.00
_cell.angle_gamma   90.00
#
_symmetry.space_group_name_H-M   'P 1'
#
loop_
_entity.id
_entity.type
_entity.pdbx_description
1 polymer ?
#
loop_
_entity_poly.entity_id
_entity_poly.type
_entity_poly.pdbx_seq_one_letter_code
_entity_poly.pdbx_strand_id
1 'polypeptide(L)'
;MFRSCAVWSVLSVCVLGKATVQAQTPGTVEVTRLPAGELQPQVVAGSDGVLHRVTFRGDPASGDAWYARRTAGSSEWSPPIQVNHQSGNLVATGTIRGPQLAVGPNGRVHVVWNGSSKATPRGPGKYDAPLLYARMSNDQSGFEPERDVIGSAYVLDGGSSVAADAEGRVFVIWHAGSTGEENRRVWMARSTDEGVTFETEMAIDPNSDGACGCCGLKAGADARGTVYVLFRSARERKNRDMQLLMSRDHGQTFQVRPLGLWQVDACPMSSETFAESDNEVAVAWETRGQIEFARINKRTGAVGMTQSAPGKPGGRRLPALAFNSQGELLLTWTEGTGWNRGGSVAWQMYDARGSAVGKTGSQGDLPVWSFATPCARGDGSFEILY
;
A
#
# COMPACT_ATOMS: atom_id res chain seq x y z
N MET A 1 -65.71 -32.75 -45.04
CA MET A 1 -64.47 -31.94 -44.98
C MET A 1 -64.07 -31.81 -43.51
N PHE A 2 -63.17 -32.67 -43.03
CA PHE A 2 -62.53 -32.51 -41.72
C PHE A 2 -61.02 -32.46 -41.97
N ARG A 3 -60.40 -31.32 -41.66
CA ARG A 3 -58.95 -31.10 -41.80
C ARG A 3 -58.26 -31.67 -40.55
N SER A 4 -57.31 -32.58 -40.77
CA SER A 4 -56.42 -33.11 -39.73
C SER A 4 -55.20 -32.17 -39.60
N CYS A 5 -54.97 -31.63 -38.42
CA CYS A 5 -53.77 -30.84 -38.09
C CYS A 5 -52.71 -31.78 -37.50
N ALA A 6 -51.60 -32.00 -38.22
CA ALA A 6 -50.43 -32.68 -37.69
C ALA A 6 -49.55 -31.68 -36.93
N VAL A 7 -49.34 -31.92 -35.64
CA VAL A 7 -48.37 -31.17 -34.80
C VAL A 7 -47.02 -31.88 -34.91
N TRP A 8 -46.01 -31.18 -35.41
CA TRP A 8 -44.62 -31.64 -35.40
C TRP A 8 -43.92 -31.15 -34.13
N SER A 9 -43.58 -32.06 -33.23
CA SER A 9 -42.78 -31.77 -32.03
C SER A 9 -41.30 -31.83 -32.40
N VAL A 10 -40.61 -30.69 -32.36
CA VAL A 10 -39.15 -30.61 -32.49
C VAL A 10 -38.53 -30.87 -31.11
N LEU A 11 -37.89 -32.01 -30.92
CA LEU A 11 -37.05 -32.29 -29.74
C LEU A 11 -35.70 -31.57 -29.92
N SER A 12 -35.50 -30.48 -29.18
CA SER A 12 -34.17 -29.88 -29.00
C SER A 12 -33.35 -30.72 -28.01
N VAL A 13 -32.32 -31.40 -28.49
CA VAL A 13 -31.32 -32.07 -27.66
C VAL A 13 -30.35 -31.01 -27.12
N CYS A 14 -30.51 -30.62 -25.86
CA CYS A 14 -29.49 -29.83 -25.15
C CYS A 14 -28.29 -30.72 -24.82
N VAL A 15 -27.23 -30.62 -25.63
CA VAL A 15 -25.92 -31.16 -25.28
C VAL A 15 -25.34 -30.29 -24.16
N LEU A 16 -25.44 -30.76 -22.92
CA LEU A 16 -24.74 -30.20 -21.77
C LEU A 16 -23.24 -30.48 -21.92
N GLY A 17 -22.53 -29.58 -22.61
CA GLY A 17 -21.08 -29.55 -22.60
C GLY A 17 -20.61 -29.29 -21.17
N LYS A 18 -20.04 -30.29 -20.50
CA LYS A 18 -19.30 -30.09 -19.26
C LYS A 18 -18.07 -29.23 -19.61
N ALA A 19 -18.14 -27.94 -19.32
CA ALA A 19 -16.96 -27.10 -19.29
C ALA A 19 -16.04 -27.65 -18.18
N THR A 20 -15.02 -28.41 -18.57
CA THR A 20 -13.91 -28.73 -17.70
C THR A 20 -13.17 -27.44 -17.39
N VAL A 21 -13.43 -26.86 -16.22
CA VAL A 21 -12.56 -25.84 -15.63
C VAL A 21 -11.23 -26.52 -15.36
N GLN A 22 -10.26 -26.27 -16.23
CA GLN A 22 -8.91 -26.75 -16.05
C GLN A 22 -8.38 -26.11 -14.78
N ALA A 23 -8.06 -26.92 -13.77
CA ALA A 23 -7.46 -26.42 -12.54
C ALA A 23 -6.13 -25.76 -12.91
N GLN A 24 -6.09 -24.43 -12.87
CA GLN A 24 -4.89 -23.65 -13.13
C GLN A 24 -3.91 -23.95 -12.01
N THR A 25 -2.67 -24.32 -12.37
CA THR A 25 -1.62 -24.53 -11.38
C THR A 25 -1.38 -23.21 -10.65
N PRO A 26 -1.44 -23.18 -9.32
CA PRO A 26 -1.25 -21.94 -8.57
C PRO A 26 0.09 -21.29 -8.85
N GLY A 27 0.15 -19.96 -8.77
CA GLY A 27 1.40 -19.22 -8.91
C GLY A 27 2.48 -19.69 -7.94
N THR A 28 3.74 -19.67 -8.37
CA THR A 28 4.89 -19.90 -7.49
C THR A 28 5.31 -18.61 -6.79
N VAL A 29 6.04 -18.72 -5.68
CA VAL A 29 6.61 -17.57 -4.97
C VAL A 29 8.13 -17.66 -4.98
N GLU A 30 8.78 -16.67 -5.58
CA GLU A 30 10.23 -16.45 -5.49
C GLU A 30 10.52 -15.45 -4.36
N VAL A 31 11.64 -15.63 -3.65
CA VAL A 31 12.05 -14.74 -2.57
C VAL A 31 13.45 -14.23 -2.87
N THR A 32 13.55 -12.92 -3.10
CA THR A 32 14.76 -12.25 -3.56
C THR A 32 15.25 -11.29 -2.50
N ARG A 33 16.49 -11.47 -2.06
CA ARG A 33 17.13 -10.54 -1.14
C ARG A 33 17.59 -9.30 -1.90
N LEU A 34 17.33 -8.12 -1.34
CA LEU A 34 17.85 -6.89 -1.92
C LEU A 34 19.39 -6.82 -1.82
N PRO A 35 20.04 -6.00 -2.66
CA PRO A 35 21.46 -5.67 -2.50
C PRO A 35 21.77 -5.19 -1.08
N ALA A 36 22.97 -5.50 -0.59
CA ALA A 36 23.37 -5.17 0.77
C ALA A 36 23.22 -3.66 1.06
N GLY A 37 22.54 -3.34 2.16
CA GLY A 37 22.30 -1.95 2.59
C GLY A 37 21.05 -1.30 2.00
N GLU A 38 20.33 -1.97 1.08
CA GLU A 38 18.98 -1.55 0.69
C GLU A 38 17.95 -2.04 1.71
N LEU A 39 17.07 -1.12 2.15
CA LEU A 39 16.03 -1.37 3.14
C LEU A 39 14.68 -0.85 2.65
N GLN A 40 13.59 -1.29 3.29
CA GLN A 40 12.23 -0.77 3.13
C GLN A 40 11.78 -0.69 1.66
N PRO A 41 11.82 -1.81 0.91
CA PRO A 41 11.38 -1.82 -0.48
C PRO A 41 9.89 -1.50 -0.59
N GLN A 42 9.51 -0.70 -1.58
CA GLN A 42 8.15 -0.72 -2.14
C GLN A 42 8.21 -1.03 -3.62
N VAL A 43 7.21 -1.78 -4.10
CA VAL A 43 7.01 -2.08 -5.51
C VAL A 43 5.58 -1.78 -5.89
N VAL A 44 5.40 -1.06 -6.99
CA VAL A 44 4.10 -0.80 -7.60
C VAL A 44 4.19 -1.19 -9.06
N ALA A 45 3.18 -1.91 -9.56
CA ALA A 45 3.06 -2.22 -10.99
C ALA A 45 2.35 -1.05 -11.70
N GLY A 46 2.93 -0.58 -12.80
CA GLY A 46 2.26 0.30 -13.74
C GLY A 46 1.21 -0.46 -14.56
N SER A 47 0.30 0.28 -15.20
CA SER A 47 -0.73 -0.31 -16.07
C SER A 47 -0.17 -1.01 -17.32
N ASP A 48 1.10 -0.74 -17.65
CA ASP A 48 1.86 -1.36 -18.73
C ASP A 48 2.63 -2.62 -18.29
N GLY A 49 2.48 -3.03 -17.02
CA GLY A 49 3.19 -4.16 -16.44
C GLY A 49 4.65 -3.88 -16.06
N VAL A 50 5.11 -2.63 -16.17
CA VAL A 50 6.41 -2.22 -15.63
C VAL A 50 6.33 -2.20 -14.12
N LEU A 51 7.30 -2.82 -13.45
CA LEU A 51 7.42 -2.74 -12.00
C LEU A 51 8.31 -1.55 -11.63
N HIS A 52 7.82 -0.72 -10.73
CA HIS A 52 8.52 0.44 -10.18
C HIS A 52 8.90 0.12 -8.75
N ARG A 53 10.17 0.24 -8.39
CA ARG A 53 10.69 0.00 -7.04
C ARG A 53 11.29 1.25 -6.46
N VAL A 54 11.02 1.51 -5.19
CA VAL A 54 11.82 2.43 -4.37
C VAL A 54 12.41 1.68 -3.18
N THR A 55 13.66 1.97 -2.83
CA THR A 55 14.35 1.46 -1.64
C THR A 55 15.04 2.60 -0.90
N PHE A 56 15.37 2.38 0.36
CA PHE A 56 16.21 3.24 1.16
C PHE A 56 17.66 2.74 1.19
N ARG A 57 18.65 3.64 1.21
CA ARG A 57 20.07 3.34 1.48
C ARG A 57 20.70 4.38 2.40
N GLY A 58 21.68 3.96 3.21
CA GLY A 58 22.47 4.85 4.08
C GLY A 58 22.21 4.66 5.57
N ASP A 59 22.60 5.65 6.39
CA ASP A 59 22.28 5.67 7.83
C ASP A 59 20.77 5.84 8.01
N PRO A 60 20.05 4.92 8.68
CA PRO A 60 18.60 5.02 8.85
C PRO A 60 18.09 6.34 9.45
N ALA A 61 18.92 7.10 10.18
CA ALA A 61 18.56 8.42 10.68
C ALA A 61 18.71 9.55 9.65
N SER A 62 19.49 9.35 8.58
CA SER A 62 19.73 10.33 7.53
C SER A 62 20.30 9.65 6.27
N GLY A 63 19.46 9.05 5.44
CA GLY A 63 19.85 8.40 4.20
C GLY A 63 19.07 8.91 3.00
N ASP A 64 18.99 8.06 1.97
CA ASP A 64 18.55 8.43 0.62
C ASP A 64 17.57 7.40 0.03
N ALA A 65 16.64 7.86 -0.80
CA ALA A 65 15.74 7.01 -1.57
C ALA A 65 16.30 6.73 -2.97
N TRP A 66 16.13 5.50 -3.44
CA TRP A 66 16.63 5.00 -4.73
C TRP A 66 15.52 4.31 -5.49
N TYR A 67 15.33 4.73 -6.74
CA TYR A 67 14.33 4.21 -7.64
C TYR A 67 14.96 3.31 -8.72
N ALA A 68 14.29 2.22 -9.06
CA ALA A 68 14.60 1.41 -10.24
C ALA A 68 13.31 0.89 -10.87
N ARG A 69 13.35 0.59 -12.17
CA ARG A 69 12.24 -0.06 -12.87
C ARG A 69 12.65 -1.38 -13.49
N ARG A 70 11.70 -2.29 -13.61
CA ARG A 70 11.84 -3.55 -14.34
C ARG A 70 10.75 -3.63 -15.38
N THR A 71 11.15 -3.64 -16.65
CA THR A 71 10.21 -3.74 -17.78
C THR A 71 9.48 -5.08 -17.77
N ALA A 72 8.26 -5.10 -18.29
CA ALA A 72 7.49 -6.34 -18.42
C ALA A 72 8.32 -7.41 -19.17
N GLY A 73 8.43 -8.61 -18.57
CA GLY A 73 9.21 -9.73 -19.11
C GLY A 73 10.72 -9.69 -18.83
N SER A 74 11.26 -8.61 -18.26
CA SER A 74 12.65 -8.57 -17.80
C SER A 74 12.81 -9.22 -16.42
N SER A 75 13.93 -9.90 -16.18
CA SER A 75 14.37 -10.29 -14.83
C SER A 75 15.13 -9.16 -14.13
N GLU A 76 15.78 -8.29 -14.90
CA GLU A 76 16.72 -7.28 -14.40
C GLU A 76 16.04 -5.95 -14.10
N TRP A 77 16.45 -5.34 -12.99
CA TRP A 77 16.14 -3.95 -12.66
C TRP A 77 17.07 -3.00 -13.43
N SER A 78 16.55 -1.83 -13.81
CA SER A 78 17.38 -0.76 -14.35
C SER A 78 18.45 -0.32 -13.35
N PRO A 79 19.53 0.35 -13.80
CA PRO A 79 20.39 1.10 -12.90
C PRO A 79 19.57 2.01 -11.98
N PRO A 80 19.89 2.08 -10.67
CA PRO A 80 19.10 2.84 -9.71
C PRO A 80 19.37 4.35 -9.88
N ILE A 81 18.31 5.14 -9.74
CA ILE A 81 18.33 6.60 -9.79
C ILE A 81 18.03 7.12 -8.39
N GLN A 82 18.83 8.06 -7.89
CA GLN A 82 18.56 8.69 -6.60
C GLN A 82 17.30 9.59 -6.71
N VAL A 83 16.39 9.48 -5.75
CA VAL A 83 15.13 10.22 -5.74
C VAL A 83 15.31 11.63 -5.18
N ASN A 84 15.93 11.73 -4.01
CA ASN A 84 16.17 13.00 -3.33
C ASN A 84 17.48 13.63 -3.82
N HIS A 85 17.48 14.96 -4.02
CA HIS A 85 18.65 15.72 -4.45
C HIS A 85 19.56 16.06 -3.28
N GLN A 86 18.99 16.40 -2.13
CA GLN A 86 19.74 16.64 -0.91
C GLN A 86 20.04 15.31 -0.23
N SER A 87 21.30 14.88 -0.26
CA SER A 87 21.70 13.63 0.39
C SER A 87 21.47 13.64 1.91
N GLY A 88 21.00 12.50 2.44
CA GLY A 88 20.77 12.27 3.85
C GLY A 88 19.50 12.94 4.39
N ASN A 89 18.58 13.37 3.52
CA ASN A 89 17.36 14.07 3.94
C ASN A 89 16.18 13.14 4.26
N LEU A 90 16.36 11.82 4.24
CA LEU A 90 15.32 10.83 4.53
C LEU A 90 15.56 10.09 5.85
N VAL A 91 14.51 9.87 6.64
CA VAL A 91 14.53 8.98 7.82
C VAL A 91 13.87 7.65 7.52
N ALA A 92 14.63 6.57 7.66
CA ALA A 92 14.13 5.20 7.66
C ALA A 92 14.13 4.56 9.05
N THR A 93 14.67 5.20 10.10
CA THR A 93 14.61 4.67 11.47
C THR A 93 13.19 4.29 11.88
N GLY A 94 13.01 3.03 12.27
CA GLY A 94 11.71 2.39 12.35
C GLY A 94 11.41 1.61 11.05
N THR A 95 10.13 1.38 10.74
CA THR A 95 9.72 0.60 9.55
C THR A 95 8.52 1.22 8.83
N ILE A 96 8.22 2.49 9.11
CA ILE A 96 7.01 3.20 8.64
C ILE A 96 7.30 4.59 8.05
N ARG A 97 8.55 5.08 8.11
CA ARG A 97 8.93 6.46 7.72
C ARG A 97 9.64 6.57 6.37
N GLY A 98 10.10 5.44 5.84
CA GLY A 98 10.84 5.38 4.58
C GLY A 98 9.98 5.72 3.36
N PRO A 99 10.58 5.66 2.16
CA PRO A 99 9.96 6.16 0.94
C PRO A 99 8.70 5.39 0.59
N GLN A 100 7.68 6.13 0.15
CA GLN A 100 6.41 5.62 -0.33
C GLN A 100 6.25 5.96 -1.80
N LEU A 101 5.73 5.01 -2.58
CA LEU A 101 5.68 5.09 -4.03
C LEU A 101 4.24 5.03 -4.55
N ALA A 102 3.91 5.88 -5.52
CA ALA A 102 2.75 5.75 -6.40
C ALA A 102 3.15 5.97 -7.86
N VAL A 103 2.37 5.39 -8.77
CA VAL A 103 2.58 5.50 -10.22
C VAL A 103 1.31 6.08 -10.83
N GLY A 104 1.44 7.24 -11.48
CA GLY A 104 0.38 7.90 -12.23
C GLY A 104 0.40 7.53 -13.72
N PRO A 105 -0.27 8.34 -14.56
CA PRO A 105 -0.36 8.09 -16.00
C PRO A 105 1.03 8.05 -16.66
N ASN A 106 1.14 7.28 -17.75
CA ASN A 106 2.37 7.14 -18.53
C ASN A 106 3.60 6.67 -17.71
N GLY A 107 3.36 5.98 -16.60
CA GLY A 107 4.42 5.49 -15.71
C GLY A 107 5.10 6.60 -14.90
N ARG A 108 4.46 7.78 -14.73
CA ARG A 108 5.03 8.86 -13.92
C ARG A 108 5.08 8.45 -12.46
N VAL A 109 6.28 8.50 -11.89
CA VAL A 109 6.54 8.08 -10.52
C VAL A 109 6.42 9.26 -9.55
N HIS A 110 5.74 9.02 -8.43
CA HIS A 110 5.58 9.95 -7.32
C HIS A 110 6.14 9.30 -6.06
N VAL A 111 7.01 10.00 -5.34
CA VAL A 111 7.64 9.50 -4.11
C VAL A 111 7.46 10.52 -3.00
N VAL A 112 7.04 10.05 -1.83
CA VAL A 112 6.96 10.85 -0.60
C VAL A 112 7.74 10.18 0.52
N TRP A 113 8.36 10.97 1.40
CA TRP A 113 9.08 10.46 2.56
C TRP A 113 9.13 11.47 3.71
N ASN A 114 9.38 10.95 4.92
CA ASN A 114 9.61 11.78 6.08
C ASN A 114 11.05 12.32 6.07
N GLY A 115 11.16 13.63 6.23
CA GLY A 115 12.44 14.32 6.27
C GLY A 115 13.26 13.99 7.52
N SER A 116 14.58 13.91 7.36
CA SER A 116 15.53 13.84 8.47
C SER A 116 15.72 15.19 9.16
N SER A 117 16.44 15.20 10.28
CA SER A 117 16.83 16.45 10.96
C SER A 117 17.73 17.36 10.11
N LYS A 118 18.30 16.84 9.02
CA LYS A 118 19.10 17.59 8.04
C LYS A 118 18.26 18.13 6.88
N ALA A 119 17.01 17.69 6.76
CA ALA A 119 16.19 17.94 5.59
C ALA A 119 15.85 19.41 5.41
N THR A 120 15.99 19.85 4.16
CA THR A 120 15.46 21.09 3.60
C THR A 120 14.81 20.77 2.23
N PRO A 121 13.86 21.59 1.75
CA PRO A 121 13.23 22.71 2.43
C PRO A 121 12.38 22.26 3.62
N ARG A 122 12.05 23.21 4.51
CA ARG A 122 11.06 23.02 5.57
C ARG A 122 9.92 24.01 5.33
N GLY A 123 8.70 23.56 5.56
CA GLY A 123 7.52 24.40 5.53
C GLY A 123 7.58 25.52 6.58
N PRO A 124 6.60 26.44 6.56
CA PRO A 124 6.48 27.47 7.58
C PRO A 124 6.39 26.85 8.99
N GLY A 125 6.74 27.60 10.04
CA GLY A 125 6.57 27.11 11.42
C GLY A 125 7.71 26.27 12.03
N LYS A 126 8.84 26.07 11.34
CA LYS A 126 10.09 25.46 11.89
C LYS A 126 9.86 24.18 12.72
N TYR A 127 9.25 23.18 12.12
CA TYR A 127 9.15 21.84 12.71
C TYR A 127 10.34 20.97 12.26
N ASP A 128 10.59 19.90 13.01
CA ASP A 128 11.84 19.13 12.89
C ASP A 128 11.86 18.15 11.71
N ALA A 129 10.70 17.77 11.16
CA ALA A 129 10.58 16.75 10.12
C ALA A 129 9.63 17.19 8.98
N PRO A 130 10.16 17.71 7.84
CA PRO A 130 9.35 18.03 6.66
C PRO A 130 8.72 16.78 6.04
N LEU A 131 7.65 16.95 5.28
CA LEU A 131 7.10 15.88 4.44
C LEU A 131 7.51 16.13 3.00
N LEU A 132 8.56 15.45 2.57
CA LEU A 132 9.20 15.71 1.29
C LEU A 132 8.56 14.87 0.19
N TYR A 133 8.34 15.52 -0.95
CA TYR A 133 7.77 14.94 -2.15
C TYR A 133 8.64 15.26 -3.36
N ALA A 134 8.86 14.26 -4.21
CA ALA A 134 9.44 14.44 -5.54
C ALA A 134 8.68 13.59 -6.57
N ARG A 135 8.73 14.01 -7.83
CA ARG A 135 8.16 13.28 -8.96
C ARG A 135 9.17 13.10 -10.07
N MET A 136 8.99 12.04 -10.85
CA MET A 136 9.77 11.78 -12.07
C MET A 136 9.65 12.96 -13.04
N SER A 137 10.77 13.37 -13.62
CA SER A 137 10.84 14.38 -14.68
C SER A 137 10.10 13.92 -15.95
N ASN A 138 9.69 14.87 -16.79
CA ASN A 138 8.93 14.57 -18.01
C ASN A 138 9.70 13.69 -19.01
N ASP A 139 11.02 13.80 -19.05
CA ASP A 139 11.92 12.99 -19.87
C ASP A 139 12.30 11.64 -19.20
N GLN A 140 11.79 11.39 -17.98
CA GLN A 140 12.05 10.20 -17.16
C GLN A 140 13.55 9.92 -16.91
N SER A 141 14.41 10.94 -16.98
CA SER A 141 15.85 10.81 -16.73
C SER A 141 16.20 10.88 -15.24
N GLY A 142 15.30 11.43 -14.42
CA GLY A 142 15.48 11.53 -12.97
C GLY A 142 14.25 12.08 -12.25
N PHE A 143 14.46 12.59 -11.05
CA PHE A 143 13.42 13.24 -10.26
C PHE A 143 13.57 14.75 -10.32
N GLU A 144 12.47 15.48 -10.13
CA GLU A 144 12.50 16.91 -9.83
C GLU A 144 12.99 17.15 -8.39
N PRO A 145 13.53 18.34 -8.07
CA PRO A 145 13.91 18.68 -6.70
C PRO A 145 12.76 18.49 -5.71
N GLU A 146 13.05 17.87 -4.59
CA GLU A 146 12.08 17.63 -3.53
C GLU A 146 11.56 18.93 -2.91
N ARG A 147 10.31 18.87 -2.46
CA ARG A 147 9.64 19.99 -1.79
C ARG A 147 8.82 19.49 -0.60
N ASP A 148 8.67 20.36 0.38
CA ASP A 148 7.79 20.12 1.51
C ASP A 148 6.34 20.34 1.10
N VAL A 149 5.47 19.39 1.44
CA VAL A 149 4.03 19.44 1.12
C VAL A 149 3.22 20.05 2.27
N ILE A 150 3.76 20.08 3.49
CA ILE A 150 3.01 20.59 4.65
C ILE A 150 2.98 22.13 4.65
N GLY A 151 1.77 22.70 4.69
CA GLY A 151 1.56 24.14 4.84
C GLY A 151 1.22 24.61 6.27
N SER A 152 0.58 23.76 7.07
CA SER A 152 0.00 24.09 8.38
C SER A 152 -0.18 22.87 9.31
N ALA A 153 -0.37 21.68 8.75
CA ALA A 153 -0.60 20.43 9.49
C ALA A 153 0.71 19.76 9.93
N TYR A 154 1.39 20.36 10.91
CA TYR A 154 2.70 19.92 11.40
C TYR A 154 2.65 18.79 12.44
N VAL A 155 3.84 18.40 12.93
CA VAL A 155 4.02 17.32 13.91
C VAL A 155 3.64 15.98 13.29
N LEU A 156 4.36 15.61 12.23
CA LEU A 156 4.36 14.29 11.62
C LEU A 156 5.13 13.29 12.49
N ASP A 157 4.71 12.03 12.56
CA ASP A 157 5.46 10.97 13.25
C ASP A 157 5.42 9.64 12.46
N GLY A 158 4.26 8.99 12.49
CA GLY A 158 3.95 7.64 12.02
C GLY A 158 4.05 7.36 10.51
N GLY A 159 4.75 8.22 9.76
CA GLY A 159 4.89 8.08 8.32
C GLY A 159 3.81 8.82 7.53
N SER A 160 3.92 8.70 6.22
CA SER A 160 3.07 9.35 5.23
C SER A 160 2.75 8.35 4.13
N SER A 161 1.92 8.73 3.16
CA SER A 161 1.64 7.91 1.99
C SER A 161 1.32 8.78 0.79
N VAL A 162 1.50 8.22 -0.41
CA VAL A 162 1.14 8.85 -1.67
C VAL A 162 0.29 7.89 -2.48
N ALA A 163 -0.75 8.41 -3.11
CA ALA A 163 -1.55 7.73 -4.10
C ALA A 163 -1.62 8.57 -5.38
N ALA A 164 -1.70 7.92 -6.53
CA ALA A 164 -1.89 8.55 -7.82
C ALA A 164 -2.90 7.72 -8.63
N ASP A 165 -3.78 8.38 -9.38
CA ASP A 165 -4.76 7.70 -10.22
C ASP A 165 -4.46 7.86 -11.71
N ALA A 166 -5.26 7.16 -12.53
CA ALA A 166 -5.11 7.11 -13.98
C ALA A 166 -5.41 8.46 -14.68
N GLU A 167 -5.99 9.42 -13.98
CA GLU A 167 -6.26 10.77 -14.47
C GLU A 167 -5.16 11.78 -14.07
N GLY A 168 -4.12 11.33 -13.35
CA GLY A 168 -3.00 12.18 -12.94
C GLY A 168 -3.28 13.00 -11.68
N ARG A 169 -4.32 12.66 -10.91
CA ARG A 169 -4.50 13.24 -9.58
C ARG A 169 -3.54 12.56 -8.61
N VAL A 170 -2.96 13.34 -7.71
CA VAL A 170 -2.01 12.87 -6.71
C VAL A 170 -2.50 13.28 -5.33
N PHE A 171 -2.45 12.34 -4.38
CA PHE A 171 -2.90 12.52 -3.01
C PHE A 171 -1.73 12.22 -2.09
N VAL A 172 -1.22 13.24 -1.40
CA VAL A 172 -0.21 13.09 -0.35
C VAL A 172 -0.93 13.13 0.99
N ILE A 173 -0.77 12.09 1.80
CA ILE A 173 -1.56 11.87 3.02
C ILE A 173 -0.63 11.63 4.20
N TRP A 174 -0.94 12.27 5.33
CA TRP A 174 -0.20 12.14 6.59
C TRP A 174 -1.14 12.35 7.77
N HIS A 175 -0.70 12.07 8.99
CA HIS A 175 -1.44 12.45 10.20
C HIS A 175 -0.62 13.34 11.13
N ALA A 176 -1.25 14.38 11.64
CA ALA A 176 -0.58 15.51 12.29
C ALA A 176 -1.46 16.10 13.40
N GLY A 177 -0.81 16.66 14.43
CA GLY A 177 -1.48 17.23 15.60
C GLY A 177 -0.59 17.26 16.84
N SER A 178 -0.69 18.32 17.64
CA SER A 178 0.19 18.60 18.78
C SER A 178 -0.46 18.44 20.16
N THR A 179 -1.77 18.22 20.22
CA THR A 179 -2.56 18.20 21.48
C THR A 179 -3.03 16.79 21.88
N GLY A 180 -2.23 15.76 21.58
CA GLY A 180 -2.55 14.35 21.87
C GLY A 180 -3.11 13.60 20.65
N GLU A 181 -3.03 12.26 20.70
CA GLU A 181 -3.45 11.39 19.59
C GLU A 181 -4.96 11.49 19.31
N GLU A 182 -5.78 11.70 20.35
CA GLU A 182 -7.23 11.86 20.24
C GLU A 182 -7.65 13.12 19.45
N ASN A 183 -6.77 14.12 19.37
CA ASN A 183 -6.98 15.35 18.62
C ASN A 183 -6.22 15.36 17.28
N ARG A 184 -5.40 14.33 17.03
CA ARG A 184 -4.63 14.20 15.79
C ARG A 184 -5.59 13.92 14.63
N ARG A 185 -5.36 14.59 13.50
CA ARG A 185 -6.19 14.46 12.30
C ARG A 185 -5.41 13.81 11.17
N VAL A 186 -6.13 13.23 10.21
CA VAL A 186 -5.56 12.73 8.96
C VAL A 186 -5.73 13.83 7.93
N TRP A 187 -4.62 14.28 7.35
CA TRP A 187 -4.54 15.38 6.41
C TRP A 187 -4.21 14.89 5.01
N MET A 188 -4.72 15.59 4.01
CA MET A 188 -4.43 15.32 2.61
C MET A 188 -4.15 16.63 1.87
N ALA A 189 -3.06 16.64 1.12
CA ALA A 189 -2.82 17.60 0.04
C ALA A 189 -3.12 16.92 -1.30
N ARG A 190 -3.95 17.55 -2.11
CA ARG A 190 -4.41 17.03 -3.39
C ARG A 190 -3.85 17.84 -4.55
N SER A 191 -3.42 17.14 -5.59
CA SER A 191 -3.02 17.71 -6.87
C SER A 191 -3.94 17.20 -7.97
N THR A 192 -4.25 18.06 -8.93
CA THR A 192 -4.99 17.72 -10.16
C THR A 192 -4.13 17.93 -11.42
N ASP A 193 -2.82 18.08 -11.26
CA ASP A 193 -1.87 18.43 -12.33
C ASP A 193 -0.60 17.55 -12.26
N GLU A 194 -0.77 16.25 -12.00
CA GLU A 194 0.33 15.27 -11.86
C GLU A 194 1.37 15.67 -10.81
N GLY A 195 0.88 16.25 -9.71
CA GLY A 195 1.69 16.70 -8.60
C GLY A 195 2.66 17.80 -9.01
N VAL A 196 2.26 18.72 -9.91
CA VAL A 196 2.99 19.97 -10.20
C VAL A 196 2.66 21.02 -9.14
N THR A 197 1.41 21.14 -8.73
CA THR A 197 0.96 21.94 -7.60
C THR A 197 0.07 21.12 -6.66
N PHE A 198 -0.01 21.55 -5.39
CA PHE A 198 -0.91 20.96 -4.41
C PHE A 198 -1.84 22.04 -3.86
N GLU A 199 -3.12 21.68 -3.69
CA GLU A 199 -4.09 22.46 -2.93
C GLU A 199 -3.67 22.54 -1.45
N THR A 200 -4.19 23.52 -0.72
CA THR A 200 -4.03 23.58 0.74
C THR A 200 -4.58 22.31 1.38
N GLU A 201 -3.85 21.75 2.34
CA GLU A 201 -4.24 20.49 2.94
C GLU A 201 -5.54 20.58 3.72
N MET A 202 -6.31 19.50 3.70
CA MET A 202 -7.59 19.37 4.40
C MET A 202 -7.62 18.11 5.26
N ALA A 203 -8.36 18.16 6.37
CA ALA A 203 -8.62 16.98 7.18
C ALA A 203 -9.64 16.06 6.48
N ILE A 204 -9.36 14.76 6.42
CA ILE A 204 -10.15 13.77 5.67
C ILE A 204 -10.83 12.71 6.55
N ASP A 205 -10.64 12.79 7.87
CA ASP A 205 -11.28 11.92 8.87
C ASP A 205 -12.51 12.61 9.49
N PRO A 206 -13.72 12.49 8.92
CA PRO A 206 -14.87 13.33 9.30
C PRO A 206 -15.31 13.14 10.77
N ASN A 207 -15.14 11.94 11.32
CA ASN A 207 -15.51 11.66 12.71
C ASN A 207 -14.56 12.31 13.73
N SER A 208 -13.37 12.74 13.31
CA SER A 208 -12.34 13.28 14.22
C SER A 208 -12.00 12.34 15.38
N ASP A 209 -11.96 11.03 15.09
CA ASP A 209 -11.74 9.95 16.06
C ASP A 209 -10.27 9.85 16.53
N GLY A 210 -9.45 10.88 16.30
CA GLY A 210 -8.02 10.87 16.56
C GLY A 210 -7.24 9.92 15.63
N ALA A 211 -5.92 10.09 15.59
CA ALA A 211 -5.01 9.22 14.85
C ALA A 211 -3.82 8.82 15.74
N CYS A 212 -3.52 7.51 15.75
CA CYS A 212 -2.35 6.96 16.43
C CYS A 212 -1.08 7.57 15.82
N GLY A 213 -0.32 8.34 16.60
CA GLY A 213 0.84 9.08 16.11
C GLY A 213 1.99 8.18 15.73
N CYS A 214 2.20 7.09 16.45
CA CYS A 214 3.30 6.13 16.24
C CYS A 214 3.01 5.09 15.15
N CYS A 215 1.77 5.03 14.64
CA CYS A 215 1.31 4.03 13.69
C CYS A 215 1.49 4.52 12.24
N GLY A 216 1.62 3.58 11.30
CA GLY A 216 1.54 3.85 9.86
C GLY A 216 0.22 4.48 9.43
N LEU A 217 0.22 4.98 8.20
CA LEU A 217 -0.97 5.05 7.36
C LEU A 217 -0.62 4.60 5.94
N LYS A 218 -1.61 4.07 5.21
CA LYS A 218 -1.46 3.75 3.79
C LYS A 218 -2.58 4.36 2.95
N ALA A 219 -2.20 4.96 1.83
CA ALA A 219 -3.11 5.41 0.80
C ALA A 219 -2.95 4.61 -0.50
N GLY A 220 -4.03 4.49 -1.27
CA GLY A 220 -4.03 3.96 -2.63
C GLY A 220 -5.20 4.54 -3.41
N ALA A 221 -5.04 4.67 -4.73
CA ALA A 221 -6.14 5.01 -5.63
C ALA A 221 -6.33 3.85 -6.61
N ASP A 222 -7.58 3.44 -6.82
CA ASP A 222 -7.87 2.39 -7.79
C ASP A 222 -8.06 2.95 -9.20
N ALA A 223 -8.09 2.07 -10.21
CA ALA A 223 -8.28 2.44 -11.61
C ALA A 223 -9.63 3.14 -11.93
N ARG A 224 -10.54 3.26 -10.95
CA ARG A 224 -11.79 4.05 -11.07
C ARG A 224 -11.66 5.44 -10.42
N GLY A 225 -10.48 5.78 -9.90
CA GLY A 225 -10.22 7.00 -9.14
C GLY A 225 -10.82 6.99 -7.74
N THR A 226 -11.18 5.81 -7.19
CA THR A 226 -11.59 5.69 -5.78
C THR A 226 -10.34 5.74 -4.92
N VAL A 227 -10.32 6.64 -3.93
CA VAL A 227 -9.20 6.78 -2.98
C VAL A 227 -9.51 6.02 -1.71
N TYR A 228 -8.57 5.20 -1.26
CA TYR A 228 -8.63 4.42 -0.03
C TYR A 228 -7.52 4.90 0.91
N VAL A 229 -7.85 5.12 2.18
CA VAL A 229 -6.87 5.46 3.23
C VAL A 229 -7.11 4.58 4.43
N LEU A 230 -6.07 3.87 4.86
CA LEU A 230 -6.07 3.11 6.10
C LEU A 230 -5.24 3.84 7.14
N PHE A 231 -5.80 3.99 8.34
CA PHE A 231 -5.09 4.54 9.49
C PHE A 231 -5.66 3.94 10.78
N ARG A 232 -4.86 3.96 11.84
CA ARG A 232 -5.32 3.56 13.16
C ARG A 232 -5.83 4.75 13.95
N SER A 233 -7.08 4.67 14.43
CA SER A 233 -7.67 5.73 15.24
C SER A 233 -7.06 5.79 16.65
N ALA A 234 -7.33 6.88 17.38
CA ALA A 234 -6.98 7.02 18.80
C ALA A 234 -8.16 7.50 19.66
N ARG A 235 -9.38 7.07 19.28
CA ARG A 235 -10.64 7.54 19.85
C ARG A 235 -10.70 7.26 21.34
N GLU A 236 -11.02 8.29 22.11
CA GLU A 236 -11.10 8.22 23.58
C GLU A 236 -9.82 7.64 24.22
N ARG A 237 -8.65 7.85 23.58
CA ARG A 237 -7.32 7.37 23.98
C ARG A 237 -7.13 5.86 24.09
N LYS A 238 -8.18 5.04 24.02
CA LYS A 238 -8.10 3.57 24.19
C LYS A 238 -8.60 2.78 22.98
N ASN A 239 -9.39 3.38 22.10
CA ASN A 239 -9.90 2.70 20.91
C ASN A 239 -8.91 2.90 19.76
N ARG A 240 -8.19 1.82 19.43
CA ARG A 240 -7.12 1.72 18.43
C ARG A 240 -7.61 0.94 17.21
N ASP A 241 -8.83 1.24 16.78
CA ASP A 241 -9.50 0.58 15.67
C ASP A 241 -8.75 0.88 14.36
N MET A 242 -8.69 -0.11 13.46
CA MET A 242 -8.31 0.16 12.07
C MET A 242 -9.49 0.83 11.35
N GLN A 243 -9.26 1.99 10.77
CA GLN A 243 -10.23 2.77 10.01
C GLN A 243 -9.92 2.70 8.53
N LEU A 244 -10.94 2.56 7.70
CA LEU A 244 -10.88 2.72 6.27
C LEU A 244 -11.65 3.99 5.88
N LEU A 245 -10.96 4.94 5.27
CA LEU A 245 -11.57 6.06 4.56
C LEU A 245 -11.70 5.69 3.08
N MET A 246 -12.86 5.95 2.50
CA MET A 246 -13.10 5.79 1.06
C MET A 246 -13.70 7.06 0.45
N SER A 247 -13.09 7.56 -0.62
CA SER A 247 -13.62 8.64 -1.44
C SER A 247 -13.89 8.15 -2.85
N ARG A 248 -15.11 8.37 -3.34
CA ARG A 248 -15.54 8.09 -4.72
C ARG A 248 -15.66 9.33 -5.59
N ASP A 249 -15.33 10.48 -5.04
CA ASP A 249 -15.37 11.79 -5.67
C ASP A 249 -13.96 12.39 -5.73
N HIS A 250 -12.95 11.52 -5.83
CA HIS A 250 -11.56 11.88 -6.09
C HIS A 250 -10.96 12.78 -5.00
N GLY A 251 -11.15 12.36 -3.75
CA GLY A 251 -10.63 13.00 -2.55
C GLY A 251 -11.45 14.19 -2.04
N GLN A 252 -12.61 14.50 -2.62
CA GLN A 252 -13.41 15.63 -2.13
C GLN A 252 -14.11 15.33 -0.81
N THR A 253 -14.69 14.13 -0.68
CA THR A 253 -15.33 13.68 0.55
C THR A 253 -14.98 12.22 0.86
N PHE A 254 -14.98 11.87 2.15
CA PHE A 254 -14.62 10.53 2.61
C PHE A 254 -15.70 9.94 3.51
N GLN A 255 -15.99 8.66 3.28
CA GLN A 255 -16.79 7.82 4.17
C GLN A 255 -15.85 6.98 5.05
N VAL A 256 -16.19 6.85 6.33
CA VAL A 256 -15.41 6.08 7.31
C VAL A 256 -16.05 4.71 7.51
N ARG A 257 -15.23 3.66 7.54
CA ARG A 257 -15.63 2.31 7.93
C ARG A 257 -14.60 1.69 8.89
N PRO A 258 -14.98 1.34 10.13
CA PRO A 258 -14.13 0.54 11.01
C PRO A 258 -13.96 -0.89 10.46
N LEU A 259 -12.75 -1.43 10.47
CA LEU A 259 -12.43 -2.78 9.96
C LEU A 259 -12.00 -3.76 11.06
N GLY A 260 -11.30 -3.28 12.08
CA GLY A 260 -10.75 -4.12 13.14
C GLY A 260 -10.82 -3.41 14.48
N LEU A 261 -11.97 -3.54 15.16
CA LEU A 261 -12.20 -2.90 16.47
C LEU A 261 -11.18 -3.43 17.48
N TRP A 262 -10.49 -2.55 18.19
CA TRP A 262 -9.45 -2.91 19.13
C TRP A 262 -9.30 -1.89 20.24
N GLN A 263 -9.75 -2.25 21.44
CA GLN A 263 -9.48 -1.49 22.64
C GLN A 263 -8.15 -1.96 23.26
N VAL A 264 -7.20 -1.04 23.40
CA VAL A 264 -5.91 -1.30 24.05
C VAL A 264 -5.32 -0.02 24.61
N ASP A 265 -4.79 -0.12 25.84
CA ASP A 265 -4.12 0.98 26.54
C ASP A 265 -2.60 0.86 26.37
N ALA A 266 -2.15 0.80 25.12
CA ALA A 266 -0.74 0.71 24.73
C ALA A 266 -0.55 1.23 23.28
N CYS A 267 0.63 1.77 22.94
CA CYS A 267 0.95 2.17 21.55
C CYS A 267 1.12 0.91 20.69
N PRO A 268 0.25 0.68 19.68
CA PRO A 268 0.34 -0.51 18.84
C PRO A 268 1.54 -0.49 17.90
N MET A 269 2.05 0.70 17.54
CA MET A 269 3.06 0.90 16.50
C MET A 269 2.75 0.10 15.23
N SER A 270 1.50 0.07 14.76
CA SER A 270 1.10 -0.84 13.69
C SER A 270 1.40 -0.28 12.31
N SER A 271 1.27 -1.13 11.29
CA SER A 271 1.19 -0.74 9.89
C SER A 271 0.00 -1.42 9.19
N GLU A 272 -0.24 -0.97 7.97
CA GLU A 272 -1.33 -1.37 7.10
C GLU A 272 -0.92 -1.20 5.64
N THR A 273 -1.64 -1.88 4.75
CA THR A 273 -1.28 -1.93 3.34
C THR A 273 -2.50 -2.07 2.44
N PHE A 274 -2.27 -1.84 1.16
CA PHE A 274 -3.27 -1.81 0.09
C PHE A 274 -2.69 -2.50 -1.16
N ALA A 275 -3.52 -3.26 -1.88
CA ALA A 275 -3.23 -3.74 -3.22
C ALA A 275 -4.49 -3.75 -4.07
N GLU A 276 -4.36 -3.45 -5.37
CA GLU A 276 -5.45 -3.48 -6.33
C GLU A 276 -5.33 -4.67 -7.28
N SER A 277 -6.48 -5.22 -7.67
CA SER A 277 -6.70 -6.08 -8.84
C SER A 277 -7.78 -5.45 -9.74
N ASP A 278 -8.07 -6.04 -10.89
CA ASP A 278 -9.06 -5.52 -11.85
C ASP A 278 -10.45 -5.25 -11.28
N ASN A 279 -10.91 -6.05 -10.31
CA ASN A 279 -12.28 -5.95 -9.77
C ASN A 279 -12.34 -5.69 -8.26
N GLU A 280 -11.23 -5.91 -7.56
CA GLU A 280 -11.17 -5.86 -6.11
C GLU A 280 -9.96 -5.08 -5.62
N VAL A 281 -10.10 -4.48 -4.44
CA VAL A 281 -9.00 -3.99 -3.62
C VAL A 281 -8.84 -4.95 -2.45
N ALA A 282 -7.61 -5.28 -2.07
CA ALA A 282 -7.33 -5.91 -0.78
C ALA A 282 -6.65 -4.91 0.13
N VAL A 283 -7.03 -4.95 1.41
CA VAL A 283 -6.40 -4.18 2.48
C VAL A 283 -6.03 -5.12 3.60
N ALA A 284 -4.87 -4.91 4.21
CA ALA A 284 -4.42 -5.68 5.36
C ALA A 284 -3.90 -4.76 6.46
N TRP A 285 -4.09 -5.18 7.71
CA TRP A 285 -3.72 -4.43 8.89
C TRP A 285 -3.29 -5.36 10.02
N GLU A 286 -2.49 -4.82 10.93
CA GLU A 286 -2.18 -5.51 12.18
C GLU A 286 -3.32 -5.34 13.19
N THR A 287 -3.65 -6.37 13.95
CA THR A 287 -4.51 -6.23 15.14
C THR A 287 -4.22 -7.35 16.12
N ARG A 288 -4.10 -7.02 17.42
CA ARG A 288 -3.95 -8.00 18.51
C ARG A 288 -2.84 -9.04 18.27
N GLY A 289 -1.71 -8.61 17.70
CA GLY A 289 -0.55 -9.47 17.41
C GLY A 289 -0.72 -10.41 16.20
N GLN A 290 -1.74 -10.17 15.38
CA GLN A 290 -2.09 -10.91 14.16
C GLN A 290 -2.16 -9.96 12.95
N ILE A 291 -2.08 -10.51 11.75
CA ILE A 291 -2.44 -9.82 10.50
C ILE A 291 -3.85 -10.24 10.09
N GLU A 292 -4.70 -9.24 9.86
CA GLU A 292 -6.02 -9.40 9.26
C GLU A 292 -6.07 -8.70 7.91
N PHE A 293 -6.92 -9.18 7.01
CA PHE A 293 -7.13 -8.57 5.71
C PHE A 293 -8.57 -8.74 5.26
N ALA A 294 -9.01 -7.87 4.36
CA ALA A 294 -10.32 -7.94 3.73
C ALA A 294 -10.21 -7.54 2.26
N ARG A 295 -11.16 -8.04 1.46
CA ARG A 295 -11.32 -7.66 0.05
C ARG A 295 -12.51 -6.72 -0.10
N ILE A 296 -12.36 -5.74 -0.96
CA ILE A 296 -13.32 -4.67 -1.23
C ILE A 296 -13.69 -4.77 -2.69
N ASN A 297 -14.97 -4.93 -2.97
CA ASN A 297 -15.46 -4.90 -4.35
C ASN A 297 -15.42 -3.44 -4.87
N LYS A 298 -14.60 -3.15 -5.90
CA LYS A 298 -14.39 -1.76 -6.36
C LYS A 298 -15.66 -1.06 -6.83
N ARG A 299 -16.59 -1.82 -7.43
CA ARG A 299 -17.86 -1.27 -7.95
C ARG A 299 -18.82 -0.87 -6.83
N THR A 300 -18.97 -1.71 -5.81
CA THR A 300 -19.98 -1.54 -4.77
C THR A 300 -19.41 -0.94 -3.48
N GLY A 301 -18.09 -1.02 -3.27
CA GLY A 301 -17.39 -0.68 -2.01
C GLY A 301 -17.77 -1.60 -0.86
N ALA A 302 -18.42 -2.72 -1.15
CA ALA A 302 -18.69 -3.73 -0.15
C ALA A 302 -17.36 -4.34 0.29
N VAL A 303 -17.01 -4.14 1.55
CA VAL A 303 -15.92 -4.88 2.20
C VAL A 303 -16.47 -6.24 2.61
N GLY A 304 -15.83 -7.29 2.10
CA GLY A 304 -16.12 -8.68 2.41
C GLY A 304 -15.74 -9.05 3.85
N MET A 305 -15.90 -10.33 4.18
CA MET A 305 -15.50 -10.83 5.50
C MET A 305 -14.00 -10.67 5.72
N THR A 306 -13.65 -10.17 6.90
CA THR A 306 -12.27 -10.15 7.39
C THR A 306 -11.75 -11.58 7.54
N GLN A 307 -10.51 -11.79 7.10
CA GLN A 307 -9.77 -13.02 7.24
C GLN A 307 -8.48 -12.76 8.01
N SER A 308 -7.97 -13.78 8.70
CA SER A 308 -6.66 -13.72 9.37
C SER A 308 -5.61 -14.46 8.56
N ALA A 309 -4.36 -13.99 8.63
CA ALA A 309 -3.21 -14.78 8.18
C ALA A 309 -3.18 -16.15 8.91
N PRO A 310 -2.77 -17.25 8.25
CA PRO A 310 -2.79 -18.58 8.85
C PRO A 310 -1.88 -18.68 10.08
N GLY A 311 -2.24 -19.50 11.05
CA GLY A 311 -1.48 -19.68 12.30
C GLY A 311 -1.94 -18.76 13.43
N LYS A 312 -1.34 -18.94 14.61
CA LYS A 312 -1.74 -18.23 15.83
C LYS A 312 -1.18 -16.80 15.84
N PRO A 313 -1.85 -15.84 16.51
CA PRO A 313 -1.26 -14.54 16.82
C PRO A 313 0.08 -14.71 17.54
N GLY A 314 1.06 -13.88 17.20
CA GLY A 314 2.46 -14.06 17.63
C GLY A 314 3.30 -12.80 17.56
N GLY A 315 2.67 -11.62 17.52
CA GLY A 315 3.37 -10.36 17.29
C GLY A 315 3.82 -10.20 15.84
N ARG A 316 2.94 -10.59 14.89
CA ARG A 316 3.15 -10.40 13.45
C ARG A 316 2.98 -8.93 13.07
N ARG A 317 3.79 -8.46 12.12
CA ARG A 317 3.93 -7.02 11.80
C ARG A 317 4.13 -6.81 10.31
N LEU A 318 3.91 -5.57 9.85
CA LEU A 318 4.34 -5.11 8.52
C LEU A 318 3.73 -5.96 7.39
N PRO A 319 2.39 -6.01 7.28
CA PRO A 319 1.75 -6.74 6.20
C PRO A 319 2.03 -6.06 4.86
N ALA A 320 2.18 -6.86 3.81
CA ALA A 320 2.18 -6.38 2.43
C ALA A 320 1.40 -7.33 1.52
N LEU A 321 0.86 -6.79 0.43
CA LEU A 321 -0.09 -7.48 -0.44
C LEU A 321 0.30 -7.30 -1.91
N ALA A 322 0.07 -8.32 -2.72
CA ALA A 322 0.09 -8.22 -4.18
C ALA A 322 -0.95 -9.14 -4.80
N PHE A 323 -1.56 -8.70 -5.91
CA PHE A 323 -2.37 -9.55 -6.78
C PHE A 323 -1.58 -9.93 -8.03
N ASN A 324 -1.81 -11.15 -8.53
CA ASN A 324 -1.36 -11.54 -9.86
C ASN A 324 -2.50 -11.44 -10.90
N SER A 325 -2.17 -11.69 -12.17
CA SER A 325 -3.10 -11.67 -13.29
C SER A 325 -4.20 -12.74 -13.22
N GLN A 326 -4.08 -13.71 -12.32
CA GLN A 326 -5.08 -14.76 -12.09
C GLN A 326 -6.06 -14.39 -10.98
N GLY A 327 -5.89 -13.22 -10.35
CA GLY A 327 -6.68 -12.79 -9.18
C GLY A 327 -6.29 -13.50 -7.88
N GLU A 328 -5.20 -14.26 -7.87
CA GLU A 328 -4.61 -14.77 -6.64
C GLU A 328 -3.98 -13.61 -5.86
N LEU A 329 -4.00 -13.72 -4.54
CA LEU A 329 -3.46 -12.73 -3.62
C LEU A 329 -2.31 -13.34 -2.83
N LEU A 330 -1.15 -12.68 -2.83
CA LEU A 330 -0.07 -12.98 -1.91
C LEU A 330 -0.12 -12.00 -0.74
N LEU A 331 -0.22 -12.53 0.48
CA LEU A 331 -0.06 -11.79 1.73
C LEU A 331 1.29 -12.15 2.34
N THR A 332 2.09 -11.14 2.65
CA THR A 332 3.35 -11.27 3.39
C THR A 332 3.24 -10.56 4.74
N TRP A 333 4.04 -10.98 5.70
CA TRP A 333 4.22 -10.31 6.99
C TRP A 333 5.59 -10.62 7.56
N THR A 334 5.95 -9.93 8.63
CA THR A 334 7.19 -10.15 9.35
C THR A 334 6.94 -10.77 10.73
N GLU A 335 7.88 -11.61 11.16
CA GLU A 335 7.88 -12.27 12.46
C GLU A 335 9.22 -12.03 13.17
N GLY A 336 9.19 -11.93 14.50
CA GLY A 336 10.39 -11.71 15.31
C GLY A 336 11.02 -10.31 15.18
N THR A 337 10.45 -9.40 14.38
CA THR A 337 10.92 -8.01 14.23
C THR A 337 10.63 -7.18 15.49
N GLY A 338 11.33 -6.06 15.65
CA GLY A 338 11.14 -5.16 16.79
C GLY A 338 12.00 -3.91 16.70
N TRP A 339 11.91 -3.06 17.72
CA TRP A 339 12.82 -1.92 17.80
C TRP A 339 14.26 -2.41 17.86
N ASN A 340 15.09 -1.82 17.03
CA ASN A 340 16.48 -2.21 16.87
C ASN A 340 16.70 -3.72 16.51
N ARG A 341 15.70 -4.44 15.98
CA ARG A 341 15.77 -5.89 15.70
C ARG A 341 15.20 -6.32 14.34
N GLY A 342 15.99 -7.05 13.56
CA GLY A 342 15.56 -7.75 12.33
C GLY A 342 14.68 -8.97 12.63
N GLY A 343 14.42 -9.83 11.64
CA GLY A 343 13.52 -10.98 11.85
C GLY A 343 13.42 -11.93 10.65
N SER A 344 12.22 -12.44 10.41
CA SER A 344 11.88 -13.25 9.24
C SER A 344 10.68 -12.67 8.50
N VAL A 345 10.56 -13.06 7.23
CA VAL A 345 9.40 -12.83 6.38
C VAL A 345 8.62 -14.14 6.31
N ALA A 346 7.30 -14.06 6.41
CA ALA A 346 6.41 -15.19 6.16
C ALA A 346 5.34 -14.77 5.15
N TRP A 347 4.77 -15.75 4.44
CA TRP A 347 3.76 -15.46 3.43
C TRP A 347 2.76 -16.59 3.23
N GLN A 348 1.58 -16.22 2.75
CA GLN A 348 0.51 -17.12 2.36
C GLN A 348 -0.13 -16.62 1.07
N MET A 349 -0.30 -17.53 0.11
CA MET A 349 -1.06 -17.27 -1.11
C MET A 349 -2.53 -17.64 -0.91
N TYR A 350 -3.42 -16.91 -1.56
CA TYR A 350 -4.86 -17.14 -1.57
C TYR A 350 -5.36 -17.15 -3.01
N ASP A 351 -6.27 -18.07 -3.34
CA ASP A 351 -6.88 -18.11 -4.67
C ASP A 351 -7.83 -16.91 -4.89
N ALA A 352 -8.37 -16.80 -6.11
CA ALA A 352 -9.34 -15.76 -6.46
C ALA A 352 -10.62 -15.80 -5.60
N ARG A 353 -10.94 -16.93 -4.95
CA ARG A 353 -12.08 -17.07 -4.04
C ARG A 353 -11.74 -16.72 -2.58
N GLY A 354 -10.47 -16.43 -2.30
CA GLY A 354 -9.97 -16.10 -0.97
C GLY A 354 -9.61 -17.31 -0.12
N SER A 355 -9.48 -18.50 -0.69
CA SER A 355 -9.04 -19.70 0.03
C SER A 355 -7.52 -19.80 0.02
N ALA A 356 -6.91 -20.16 1.16
CA ALA A 356 -5.46 -20.32 1.25
C ALA A 356 -4.96 -21.46 0.34
N VAL A 357 -3.88 -21.19 -0.41
CA VAL A 357 -3.27 -22.12 -1.36
C VAL A 357 -1.86 -22.48 -0.93
N GLY A 358 -1.54 -23.78 -0.93
CA GLY A 358 -0.21 -24.27 -0.55
C GLY A 358 0.09 -24.11 0.94
N LYS A 359 1.35 -24.34 1.30
CA LYS A 359 1.84 -24.15 2.68
C LYS A 359 2.30 -22.70 2.86
N THR A 360 2.16 -22.20 4.09
CA THR A 360 2.78 -20.93 4.50
C THR A 360 4.30 -21.03 4.34
N GLY A 361 4.89 -20.07 3.64
CA GLY A 361 6.33 -19.97 3.46
C GLY A 361 6.97 -19.06 4.51
N SER A 362 8.30 -19.18 4.65
CA SER A 362 9.11 -18.40 5.57
C SER A 362 10.52 -18.24 5.04
N GLN A 363 11.13 -17.08 5.29
CA GLN A 363 12.51 -16.75 4.97
C GLN A 363 13.11 -15.92 6.12
N GLY A 364 14.25 -16.38 6.66
CA GLY A 364 14.99 -15.66 7.71
C GLY A 364 15.83 -14.50 7.18
N ASP A 365 16.62 -13.91 8.08
CA ASP A 365 17.62 -12.88 7.78
C ASP A 365 17.06 -11.56 7.23
N LEU A 366 15.82 -11.22 7.61
CA LEU A 366 15.26 -9.89 7.34
C LEU A 366 16.09 -8.84 8.09
N PRO A 367 16.65 -7.84 7.37
CA PRO A 367 17.45 -6.81 8.00
C PRO A 367 16.67 -5.99 9.01
N VAL A 368 17.43 -5.52 9.99
CA VAL A 368 17.15 -4.35 10.80
C VAL A 368 16.52 -3.21 9.96
N TRP A 369 15.35 -2.75 10.38
CA TRP A 369 14.55 -1.63 9.85
C TRP A 369 14.06 -1.88 8.43
N SER A 370 13.93 -3.15 8.03
CA SER A 370 13.34 -3.52 6.74
C SER A 370 12.03 -4.29 6.93
N PHE A 371 11.38 -4.53 5.80
CA PHE A 371 10.19 -5.35 5.63
C PHE A 371 10.18 -5.94 4.22
N ALA A 372 9.27 -6.88 3.98
CA ALA A 372 9.12 -7.50 2.67
C ALA A 372 8.02 -6.82 1.86
N THR A 373 8.23 -6.75 0.55
CA THR A 373 7.22 -6.29 -0.41
C THR A 373 7.02 -7.35 -1.50
N PRO A 374 5.81 -7.93 -1.62
CA PRO A 374 5.45 -8.80 -2.72
C PRO A 374 5.14 -7.99 -3.98
N CYS A 375 5.38 -8.59 -5.14
CA CYS A 375 4.90 -8.11 -6.43
C CYS A 375 4.57 -9.31 -7.33
N ALA A 376 3.67 -9.12 -8.29
CA ALA A 376 3.38 -10.14 -9.29
C ALA A 376 4.30 -10.02 -10.51
N ARG A 377 4.59 -11.16 -11.11
CA ARG A 377 5.34 -11.29 -12.36
C ARG A 377 4.38 -11.52 -13.52
N GLY A 378 4.83 -11.22 -14.74
CA GLY A 378 4.02 -11.33 -15.95
C GLY A 378 3.54 -12.76 -16.27
N ASP A 379 4.19 -13.78 -15.71
CA ASP A 379 3.79 -15.19 -15.84
C ASP A 379 2.74 -15.64 -14.81
N GLY A 380 2.29 -14.74 -13.93
CA GLY A 380 1.35 -15.03 -12.85
C GLY A 380 2.00 -15.56 -11.57
N SER A 381 3.33 -15.72 -11.51
CA SER A 381 4.02 -15.99 -10.25
C SER A 381 4.19 -14.71 -9.41
N PHE A 382 4.63 -14.86 -8.17
CA PHE A 382 4.98 -13.76 -7.29
C PHE A 382 6.48 -13.73 -6.99
N GLU A 383 6.98 -12.54 -6.71
CA GLU A 383 8.30 -12.30 -6.13
C GLU A 383 8.15 -11.48 -4.84
N ILE A 384 8.88 -11.87 -3.80
CA ILE A 384 9.00 -11.14 -2.54
C ILE A 384 10.39 -10.53 -2.46
N LEU A 385 10.47 -9.20 -2.38
CA LEU A 385 11.72 -8.47 -2.11
C LEU A 385 11.84 -8.21 -0.61
N TYR A 386 13.03 -8.43 -0.01
CA TYR A 386 13.27 -8.19 1.43
C TYR A 386 14.67 -7.68 1.79
#